data_AF-A0A316NGX7-F1
#
_entry.id   AF-A0A316NGX7-F1
#
_cell.length_a   1.000
_cell.length_b   1.000
_cell.length_c   1.000
_cell.angle_alpha   90.00
_cell.angle_beta   90.00
_cell.angle_gamma   90.00
#
_symmetry.space_group_name_H-M   'P 1'
#
loop_
_entity.id
_entity.type
_entity.pdbx_description
1 polymer ?
#
loop_
_entity_poly.entity_id
_entity_poly.type
_entity_poly.pdbx_seq_one_letter_code
_entity_poly.pdbx_strand_id
1 'polypeptide(L)'
;MECKPFKKHHTEQLKLVSDFSWIDFDRLADVGELITKTLSAEGVKEYMDDGRIKAIAEMVNRRIQNLMQLSMKKVLVQTDSTEDDVEENIAQDY
;
A
#
# COMPACT_ATOMS: atom_id res chain seq x y z
N MET A 1 -11.71 -21.47 16.54
CA MET A 1 -12.06 -20.17 15.97
C MET A 1 -11.01 -19.91 14.91
N GLU A 2 -11.42 -19.78 13.65
CA GLU A 2 -10.51 -19.47 12.55
C GLU A 2 -10.37 -17.93 12.55
N CYS A 3 -9.21 -17.42 12.97
CA CYS A 3 -8.94 -15.98 12.94
C CYS A 3 -9.01 -15.50 11.48
N LYS A 4 -9.52 -14.28 11.26
CA LYS A 4 -9.49 -13.70 9.91
C LYS A 4 -8.03 -13.56 9.47
N PRO A 5 -7.69 -13.81 8.20
CA PRO A 5 -6.30 -13.90 7.72
C PRO A 5 -5.66 -12.52 7.53
N PHE A 6 -5.89 -11.58 8.44
CA PHE A 6 -5.29 -10.25 8.40
C PHE A 6 -4.09 -10.24 9.33
N LYS A 7 -2.91 -9.93 8.79
CA LYS A 7 -1.71 -9.74 9.60
C LYS A 7 -1.74 -8.41 10.34
N LYS A 8 -1.22 -8.38 11.57
CA LYS A 8 -1.10 -7.17 12.41
C LYS A 8 -0.21 -6.12 11.75
N HIS A 9 0.81 -6.55 11.01
CA HIS A 9 1.78 -5.66 10.37
C HIS A 9 1.55 -5.54 8.86
N HIS A 10 1.57 -4.31 8.35
CA HIS A 10 1.35 -4.01 6.93
C HIS A 10 2.39 -4.67 6.00
N THR A 11 3.60 -4.96 6.48
CA THR A 11 4.60 -5.69 5.70
C THR A 11 4.26 -7.17 5.56
N GLU A 12 3.61 -7.77 6.57
CA GLU A 12 3.23 -9.18 6.60
C GLU A 12 1.99 -9.43 5.73
N GLN A 13 0.95 -8.60 5.86
CA GLN A 13 0.50 -7.80 4.72
C GLN A 13 0.64 -8.35 3.30
N LEU A 14 1.70 -7.84 2.68
CA LEU A 14 2.10 -8.05 1.31
C LEU A 14 2.57 -9.49 1.06
N LYS A 15 2.94 -10.23 2.11
CA LYS A 15 3.25 -11.66 2.04
C LYS A 15 1.99 -12.54 2.06
N LEU A 16 0.78 -11.98 1.91
CA LEU A 16 -0.41 -12.75 1.56
C LEU A 16 -0.66 -12.76 0.05
N VAL A 17 0.06 -11.93 -0.70
CA VAL A 17 -0.05 -11.86 -2.16
C VAL A 17 0.99 -12.80 -2.76
N SER A 18 0.53 -13.85 -3.42
CA SER A 18 1.42 -14.88 -4.00
C SER A 18 1.96 -14.49 -5.38
N ASP A 19 1.31 -13.55 -6.06
CA ASP A 19 1.69 -13.09 -7.40
C ASP A 19 1.41 -11.59 -7.61
N PHE A 20 2.39 -10.91 -8.19
CA PHE A 20 2.35 -9.48 -8.55
C PHE A 20 2.41 -9.27 -10.07
N SER A 21 2.39 -10.32 -10.89
CA SER A 21 2.51 -10.25 -12.36
C SER A 21 1.38 -9.45 -13.02
N TRP A 22 0.24 -9.29 -12.33
CA TRP A 22 -0.89 -8.50 -12.78
C TRP A 22 -0.66 -6.98 -12.72
N ILE A 23 0.39 -6.52 -12.05
CA ILE A 23 0.72 -5.09 -11.93
C ILE A 23 1.64 -4.68 -13.08
N ASP A 24 1.14 -3.79 -13.93
CA ASP A 24 1.94 -3.08 -14.92
C ASP A 24 2.53 -1.81 -14.29
N PHE A 25 3.79 -1.87 -13.87
CA PHE A 25 4.47 -0.77 -13.18
C PHE A 25 4.75 0.43 -14.09
N ASP A 26 4.87 0.22 -15.41
CA ASP A 26 5.11 1.31 -16.35
C ASP A 26 3.88 2.23 -16.42
N ARG A 27 2.68 1.67 -16.25
CA ARG A 27 1.43 2.42 -16.15
C ARG A 27 1.24 3.20 -14.85
N LEU A 28 2.17 3.06 -13.90
CA LEU A 28 2.18 3.78 -12.62
C LEU A 28 3.26 4.87 -12.55
N ALA A 29 4.03 5.07 -13.63
CA ALA A 29 5.17 5.98 -13.62
C ALA A 29 4.80 7.45 -13.35
N ASP A 30 3.61 7.88 -13.75
CA ASP A 30 3.10 9.25 -13.64
C ASP A 30 2.18 9.47 -12.42
N VAL A 31 1.98 8.46 -11.57
CA VAL A 31 1.01 8.52 -10.46
C VAL A 31 1.29 9.66 -9.48
N GLY A 32 2.57 10.01 -9.28
CA GLY A 32 2.96 11.13 -8.43
C GLY A 32 2.43 12.45 -8.98
N GLU A 33 2.57 12.67 -10.29
CA GLU A 33 2.05 13.85 -10.98
C GLU A 33 0.52 13.87 -10.95
N LEU A 34 -0.13 12.71 -11.19
CA LEU A 34 -1.58 12.57 -11.11
C LEU A 34 -2.12 12.95 -9.73
N ILE A 35 -1.48 12.49 -8.66
CA ILE A 35 -1.82 12.84 -7.27
C ILE A 35 -1.66 14.35 -7.06
N THR A 36 -0.50 14.91 -7.39
CA THR A 36 -0.25 16.35 -7.21
C THR A 36 -1.27 17.18 -7.97
N LYS A 37 -1.53 16.88 -9.25
CA LYS A 37 -2.51 17.60 -10.06
C LYS A 37 -3.93 17.53 -9.48
N THR A 38 -4.33 16.35 -9.00
CA THR A 38 -5.67 16.14 -8.45
C THR A 38 -5.85 16.89 -7.13
N LEU A 39 -4.85 16.83 -6.24
CA LEU A 39 -4.94 17.41 -4.91
C LEU A 39 -4.60 18.92 -4.88
N SER A 40 -3.96 19.43 -5.92
CA SER A 40 -3.76 20.87 -6.12
C SER A 40 -4.87 21.54 -6.95
N ALA A 41 -5.93 20.79 -7.32
CA ALA A 41 -7.07 21.35 -8.05
C ALA A 41 -7.77 22.46 -7.24
N GLU A 42 -8.39 23.39 -7.97
CA GLU A 42 -9.12 24.51 -7.39
C GLU A 42 -10.22 24.01 -6.42
N GLY A 43 -10.31 24.61 -5.23
CA GLY A 43 -11.22 24.17 -4.16
C GLY A 43 -10.66 23.11 -3.20
N VAL A 44 -9.61 22.36 -3.58
CA VAL A 44 -8.96 21.38 -2.68
C VAL A 44 -7.88 22.04 -1.82
N LYS A 45 -7.30 23.13 -2.31
CA LYS A 45 -6.21 23.88 -1.67
C LYS A 45 -6.59 24.48 -0.30
N GLU A 46 -7.87 24.59 0.01
CA GLU A 46 -8.37 25.03 1.33
C GLU A 46 -8.17 23.95 2.42
N TYR A 47 -8.03 22.68 2.04
CA TYR A 47 -7.91 21.54 2.95
C TYR A 47 -6.58 20.81 2.85
N MET A 48 -5.85 21.02 1.76
CA MET A 48 -4.58 20.37 1.45
C MET A 48 -3.51 21.38 1.09
N ASP A 49 -2.54 21.55 2.00
CA ASP A 49 -1.32 22.30 1.71
C ASP A 49 -0.35 21.50 0.84
N ASP A 50 0.53 22.22 0.15
CA ASP A 50 1.51 21.64 -0.78
C ASP A 50 2.44 20.63 -0.10
N GLY A 51 2.72 20.80 1.19
CA GLY A 51 3.54 19.87 1.99
C GLY A 51 2.86 18.52 2.17
N ARG A 52 1.56 18.52 2.52
CA ARG A 52 0.76 17.29 2.61
C ARG A 52 0.61 16.60 1.27
N ILE A 53 0.36 17.36 0.19
CA ILE A 53 0.25 16.81 -1.16
C ILE A 53 1.56 16.11 -1.55
N LYS A 54 2.70 16.76 -1.33
CA LYS A 54 4.02 16.19 -1.60
C LYS A 54 4.26 14.92 -0.78
N ALA A 55 3.97 14.94 0.52
CA ALA A 55 4.14 13.77 1.39
C ALA A 55 3.32 12.57 0.90
N ILE A 56 2.07 12.79 0.47
CA ILE A 56 1.23 11.73 -0.09
C ILE A 56 1.83 11.18 -1.38
N ALA A 57 2.21 12.05 -2.32
CA ALA A 57 2.82 11.62 -3.58
C ALA A 57 4.12 10.82 -3.36
N GLU A 58 4.98 11.26 -2.45
CA GLU A 58 6.22 10.55 -2.08
C GLU A 58 5.93 9.19 -1.42
N MET A 59 4.97 9.14 -0.49
CA MET A 59 4.58 7.90 0.18
C MET A 59 3.99 6.88 -0.79
N VAL A 60 3.15 7.31 -1.74
CA VAL A 60 2.59 6.43 -2.77
C VAL A 60 3.68 5.88 -3.68
N ASN A 61 4.57 6.74 -4.17
CA ASN A 61 5.72 6.32 -4.97
C ASN A 61 6.60 5.30 -4.22
N ARG A 62 6.90 5.56 -2.93
CA ARG A 62 7.66 4.61 -2.10
C ARG A 62 6.97 3.24 -1.98
N ARG A 63 5.64 3.22 -1.86
CA ARG A 63 4.88 1.96 -1.82
C ARG A 63 4.95 1.20 -3.14
N ILE A 64 4.87 1.89 -4.28
CA ILE A 64 5.03 1.27 -5.61
C ILE A 64 6.43 0.70 -5.78
N GLN A 65 7.47 1.43 -5.37
CA GLN A 65 8.84 0.93 -5.39
C GLN A 65 8.99 -0.32 -4.53
N ASN A 66 8.41 -0.34 -3.32
CA ASN A 66 8.42 -1.55 -2.48
C ASN A 66 7.73 -2.74 -3.16
N LEU A 67 6.58 -2.53 -3.80
CA LEU A 67 5.87 -3.58 -4.55
C LEU A 67 6.70 -4.09 -5.73
N MET A 68 7.38 -3.21 -6.46
CA MET A 68 8.27 -3.60 -7.55
C MET A 68 9.45 -4.43 -7.04
N GLN A 69 10.03 -4.07 -5.90
CA GLN A 69 11.09 -4.88 -5.28
C GLN A 69 10.59 -6.24 -4.80
N LEU A 70 9.33 -6.32 -4.32
CA LEU A 70 8.71 -7.57 -3.90
C LEU A 70 8.37 -8.46 -5.10
N SER A 71 7.86 -7.90 -6.21
CA SER A 71 7.53 -8.67 -7.41
C SER A 71 8.76 -9.29 -8.07
N MET A 72 9.93 -8.63 -7.96
CA MET A 72 11.20 -9.16 -8.45
C MET A 72 11.78 -10.29 -7.56
N LYS A 73 11.39 -10.37 -6.29
CA LYS A 73 11.85 -11.42 -5.38
C LYS A 73 11.06 -12.70 -5.66
N LYS A 74 11.76 -13.72 -6.18
CA LYS A 74 11.23 -15.05 -6.48
C LYS A 74 10.36 -15.57 -5.33
N VAL A 75 9.13 -15.96 -5.68
CA VAL A 75 8.06 -16.52 -4.84
C VAL A 75 8.54 -16.94 -3.46
N LEU A 76 8.24 -16.10 -2.45
CA LEU A 76 8.29 -16.53 -1.07
C LEU A 76 7.39 -17.75 -0.96
N VAL A 77 7.95 -18.91 -0.59
CA VAL A 77 7.12 -20.04 -0.14
C VAL A 77 6.40 -19.53 1.11
N GLN A 78 5.19 -19.05 0.92
CA GLN A 78 4.31 -18.65 2.00
C GLN A 78 3.89 -19.94 2.69
N THR A 79 4.35 -20.13 3.91
CA THR A 79 3.75 -21.10 4.80
C THR A 79 2.47 -20.48 5.32
N ASP A 80 1.32 -21.12 5.09
CA ASP A 80 0.04 -20.74 5.68
C ASP A 80 0.16 -20.81 7.21
N SER A 81 0.57 -19.69 7.81
CA SER A 81 0.76 -19.52 9.25
C SER A 81 -0.22 -18.48 9.73
N THR A 82 -0.88 -18.74 10.86
CA THR A 82 -1.70 -17.77 11.58
C THR A 82 -0.87 -16.94 12.56
N GLU A 83 0.45 -17.14 12.61
CA GLU A 83 1.35 -16.27 13.37
C GLU A 83 1.24 -14.84 12.85
N ASP A 84 1.11 -13.89 13.77
CA ASP A 84 0.88 -12.46 13.51
C ASP A 84 -0.52 -12.10 12.94
N ASP A 85 -1.50 -13.00 12.98
CA ASP A 85 -2.88 -12.65 12.64
C ASP A 85 -3.51 -11.73 13.69
N VAL A 86 -4.46 -10.91 13.26
CA VAL A 86 -5.29 -10.08 14.13
C VAL A 86 -6.24 -10.99 14.91
N GLU A 87 -6.12 -10.98 16.24
CA GLU A 87 -6.88 -11.85 17.14
C GLU A 87 -8.33 -11.40 17.33
N GLU A 88 -8.57 -10.09 17.25
CA GLU A 88 -9.85 -9.48 17.60
C GLU A 88 -10.47 -8.73 16.41
N ASN A 89 -11.76 -8.93 16.18
CA ASN A 89 -12.51 -8.24 15.14
C ASN A 89 -13.00 -6.86 15.63
N ILE A 90 -12.08 -6.03 16.12
CA ILE A 90 -12.36 -4.68 16.62
C ILE A 90 -11.62 -3.69 15.72
N ALA A 91 -12.36 -2.80 15.07
CA ALA A 91 -11.78 -1.69 14.35
C ALA A 91 -11.33 -0.62 15.36
N GLN A 92 -10.21 0.03 15.06
CA GLN A 92 -9.72 1.13 15.89
C GLN A 92 -10.65 2.35 15.73
N ASP A 93 -11.24 2.83 16.82
CA ASP A 93 -11.99 4.08 16.81
C ASP A 93 -11.00 5.25 16.64
N TYR A 94 -11.19 6.04 15.58
CA TYR A 94 -10.40 7.22 15.23
C TYR A 94 -11.19 8.50 15.48
#